data_AF-A0A7Y7DE55-F1
#
_entry.id   AF-A0A7Y7DE55-F1
#
_cell.length_a   1.000
_cell.length_b   1.000
_cell.length_c   1.000
_cell.angle_alpha   90.00
_cell.angle_beta   90.00
_cell.angle_gamma   90.00
#
_symmetry.space_group_name_H-M   'P 1'
#
loop_
_entity.id
_entity.type
_entity.pdbx_description
1 polymer ?
#
loop_
_entity_poly.entity_id
_entity_poly.type
_entity_poly.pdbx_seq_one_letter_code
_entity_poly.pdbx_strand_id
1 'polypeptide(L)'
;WLLFLGITLFQIPRIASQFKEENWHRISETIPVSEGTMLLTLDTQAEDPDFNEVSLKIEGTADSLVTLEKEFFSRGKTKAESLENAKVLGYQVSVLDSLVSFPPGFDYSAMDVFRDQKVNLILKVPYEKPFLMDRSLLDILRNTIYRNGYKSRDVREKNIWAFNEAGLVCLTCGSTTDETENQDPNEDQTEEEQINREKLDSLSRAKFRQRLDSIE
;
A
#
# COMPACT_ATOMS: atom_id res chain seq x y z
N TRP A 1 -6.20 40.83 -24.61
CA TRP A 1 -6.89 39.53 -24.72
C TRP A 1 -6.29 38.63 -25.82
N LEU A 2 -6.29 39.04 -27.10
CA LEU A 2 -5.69 38.31 -28.23
C LEU A 2 -4.21 37.97 -28.05
N LEU A 3 -3.42 38.85 -27.40
CA LEU A 3 -2.02 38.57 -27.09
C LEU A 3 -1.86 37.41 -26.10
N PHE A 4 -2.75 37.31 -25.09
CA PHE A 4 -2.78 36.16 -24.18
C PHE A 4 -3.18 34.87 -24.92
N LEU A 5 -4.19 34.93 -25.79
CA LEU A 5 -4.58 33.79 -26.64
C LEU A 5 -3.45 33.33 -27.56
N GLY A 6 -2.68 34.27 -28.13
CA GLY A 6 -1.53 33.93 -28.97
C GLY A 6 -0.40 33.23 -28.20
N ILE A 7 -0.09 33.69 -26.99
CA ILE A 7 0.94 33.08 -26.14
C ILE A 7 0.51 31.69 -25.67
N THR A 8 -0.74 31.50 -25.25
CA THR A 8 -1.23 30.19 -24.80
C THR A 8 -1.22 29.16 -25.92
N LEU A 9 -1.63 29.54 -27.13
CA LEU A 9 -1.62 28.67 -28.31
C LEU A 9 -0.21 28.15 -28.65
N PHE A 10 0.84 28.90 -28.37
CA PHE A 10 2.22 28.47 -28.64
C PHE A 10 2.88 27.74 -27.46
N GLN A 11 2.60 28.15 -26.22
CA GLN A 11 3.25 27.59 -25.03
C GLN A 11 2.67 26.24 -24.62
N ILE A 12 1.36 26.04 -24.73
CA ILE A 12 0.70 24.80 -24.30
C ILE A 12 1.24 23.57 -25.06
N PRO A 13 1.34 23.56 -26.40
CA PRO A 13 1.88 22.41 -27.13
C PRO A 13 3.33 22.09 -26.74
N ARG A 14 4.14 23.13 -26.51
CA ARG A 14 5.55 22.98 -26.11
C ARG A 14 5.66 22.32 -24.73
N ILE A 15 4.85 22.74 -23.75
CA ILE A 15 4.83 22.15 -22.41
C ILE A 15 4.28 20.71 -22.48
N ALA A 16 3.16 20.50 -23.16
CA ALA A 16 2.54 19.17 -23.30
C ALA A 16 3.50 18.15 -23.91
N SER A 17 4.32 18.56 -24.88
CA SER A 17 5.34 17.67 -25.47
C SER A 17 6.38 17.16 -24.47
N GLN A 18 6.58 17.84 -23.34
CA GLN A 18 7.52 17.43 -22.29
C GLN A 18 7.02 16.28 -21.40
N PHE A 19 5.73 15.95 -21.48
CA PHE A 19 5.08 14.92 -20.66
C PHE A 19 4.50 13.78 -21.51
N LYS A 20 4.92 13.70 -22.78
CA LYS A 20 4.34 12.82 -23.80
C LYS A 20 4.52 11.34 -23.49
N GLU A 21 5.70 10.97 -22.99
CA GLU A 21 6.05 9.58 -22.71
C GLU A 21 6.14 9.36 -21.19
N GLU A 22 5.95 8.12 -20.76
CA GLU A 22 5.97 7.73 -19.35
C GLU A 22 6.73 6.40 -19.20
N ASN A 23 7.31 6.17 -18.03
CA ASN A 23 7.98 4.91 -17.73
C ASN A 23 8.02 4.64 -16.22
N TRP A 24 8.31 3.39 -15.87
CA TRP A 24 8.36 2.90 -14.51
C TRP A 24 9.74 2.28 -14.22
N HIS A 25 10.31 2.62 -13.06
CA HIS A 25 11.46 1.94 -12.50
C HIS A 25 11.02 1.10 -11.30
N ARG A 26 11.41 -0.18 -11.25
CA ARG A 26 10.98 -1.10 -10.20
C ARG A 26 12.17 -1.65 -9.43
N ILE A 27 12.05 -1.68 -8.11
CA ILE A 27 13.04 -2.24 -7.18
C ILE A 27 12.29 -3.12 -6.18
N SER A 28 12.92 -4.21 -5.73
CA SER A 28 12.38 -5.08 -4.68
C SER A 28 13.42 -5.28 -3.59
N GLU A 29 13.01 -5.18 -2.33
CA GLU A 29 13.86 -5.41 -1.17
C GLU A 29 13.13 -6.25 -0.11
N THR A 30 13.88 -7.01 0.67
CA THR A 30 13.34 -7.78 1.81
C THR A 30 13.34 -6.91 3.05
N ILE A 31 12.22 -6.89 3.78
CA ILE A 31 12.11 -6.18 5.06
C ILE A 31 12.58 -7.12 6.17
N PRO A 32 13.66 -6.78 6.91
CA PRO A 32 14.20 -7.61 7.98
C PRO A 32 13.32 -7.48 9.23
N VAL A 33 12.19 -8.17 9.24
CA VAL A 33 11.30 -8.20 10.41
C VAL A 33 11.66 -9.35 11.34
N SER A 34 11.59 -9.09 12.65
CA SER A 34 11.75 -10.13 13.67
C SER A 34 10.60 -11.15 13.64
N GLU A 35 10.70 -12.21 14.46
CA GLU A 35 9.65 -13.26 14.56
C GLU A 35 8.33 -12.77 15.18
N GLY A 36 8.31 -11.57 15.78
CA GLY A 36 7.13 -10.98 16.40
C GLY A 36 6.06 -10.49 15.42
N THR A 37 4.95 -9.98 15.98
CA THR A 37 3.88 -9.33 15.20
C THR A 37 4.39 -7.99 14.67
N MET A 38 4.44 -7.86 13.35
CA MET A 38 4.88 -6.64 12.69
C MET A 38 3.85 -5.50 12.89
N LEU A 39 4.30 -4.30 13.24
CA LEU A 39 3.49 -3.09 13.29
C LEU A 39 3.86 -2.21 12.10
N LEU A 40 2.88 -1.93 11.25
CA LEU A 40 3.01 -1.04 10.11
C LEU A 40 2.47 0.35 10.50
N THR A 41 3.23 1.42 10.26
CA THR A 41 2.84 2.79 10.59
C THR A 41 3.31 3.80 9.54
N LEU A 42 2.68 4.97 9.51
CA LEU A 42 3.22 6.14 8.82
C LEU A 42 4.16 6.91 9.75
N ASP A 43 5.23 7.49 9.21
CA ASP A 43 6.08 8.44 9.91
C ASP A 43 5.41 9.82 9.94
N THR A 44 4.75 10.14 11.05
CA THR A 44 4.03 11.41 11.22
C THR A 44 4.94 12.58 11.62
N GLN A 45 6.23 12.33 11.86
CA GLN A 45 7.22 13.37 12.19
C GLN A 45 7.93 13.91 10.95
N ALA A 46 7.84 13.19 9.83
CA ALA A 46 8.31 13.68 8.55
C ALA A 46 7.49 14.89 8.09
N GLU A 47 8.12 15.85 7.43
CA GLU A 47 7.41 16.98 6.83
C GLU A 47 6.39 16.47 5.81
N ASP A 48 5.14 16.93 5.94
CA ASP A 48 4.04 16.59 5.04
C ASP A 48 4.33 17.17 3.66
N PRO A 49 4.54 16.33 2.63
CA PRO A 49 4.84 16.85 1.31
C PRO A 49 3.53 17.16 0.57
N ASP A 50 3.18 18.45 0.52
CA ASP A 50 1.98 19.01 -0.14
C ASP A 50 1.72 18.49 -1.58
N PHE A 51 2.71 17.90 -2.25
CA PHE A 51 2.65 17.50 -3.68
C PHE A 51 3.14 16.08 -3.98
N ASN A 52 3.43 15.23 -2.98
CA ASN A 52 3.98 13.89 -3.24
C ASN A 52 2.90 12.80 -3.20
N GLU A 53 2.72 12.11 -4.34
CA GLU A 53 1.82 10.98 -4.43
C GLU A 53 2.56 9.68 -4.09
N VAL A 54 2.38 9.21 -2.85
CA VAL A 54 2.78 7.87 -2.40
C VAL A 54 1.53 7.03 -2.19
N SER A 55 1.53 5.82 -2.75
CA SER A 55 0.50 4.83 -2.47
C SER A 55 1.10 3.55 -1.92
N LEU A 56 0.47 2.98 -0.90
CA LEU A 56 0.83 1.68 -0.34
C LEU A 56 -0.29 0.69 -0.59
N LYS A 57 0.04 -0.46 -1.17
CA LYS A 57 -0.80 -1.64 -1.23
C LYS A 57 -0.15 -2.73 -0.39
N ILE A 58 -0.93 -3.41 0.43
CA ILE A 58 -0.47 -4.60 1.14
C ILE A 58 -1.18 -5.81 0.53
N GLU A 59 -0.43 -6.85 0.21
CA GLU A 59 -0.96 -8.07 -0.36
C GLU A 59 -0.35 -9.31 0.29
N GLY A 60 -1.12 -10.39 0.32
CA GLY A 60 -0.64 -11.69 0.77
C GLY A 60 0.27 -12.34 -0.26
N THR A 61 1.28 -13.09 0.20
CA THR A 61 2.11 -13.95 -0.66
C THR A 61 2.28 -15.33 -0.04
N ALA A 62 2.49 -16.33 -0.89
CA ALA A 62 2.90 -17.67 -0.48
C ALA A 62 4.39 -17.74 -0.10
N ASP A 63 5.16 -16.70 -0.41
CA ASP A 63 6.57 -16.60 -0.01
C ASP A 63 6.71 -16.52 1.52
N SER A 64 7.88 -16.91 2.03
CA SER A 64 8.18 -16.90 3.46
C SER A 64 8.69 -15.56 3.98
N LEU A 65 9.16 -14.69 3.08
CA LEU A 65 9.79 -13.42 3.41
C LEU A 65 8.82 -12.26 3.19
N VAL A 66 8.92 -11.24 4.04
CA VAL A 66 8.23 -9.97 3.81
C VAL A 66 9.05 -9.17 2.82
N THR A 67 8.46 -8.83 1.67
CA THR A 67 9.16 -8.08 0.61
C THR A 67 8.41 -6.80 0.29
N LEU A 68 9.15 -5.73 0.05
CA LEU A 68 8.62 -4.45 -0.40
C LEU A 68 9.06 -4.22 -1.84
N GLU A 69 8.09 -4.17 -2.74
CA GLU A 69 8.31 -3.72 -4.11
C GLU A 69 8.01 -2.22 -4.21
N LYS A 70 8.90 -1.49 -4.87
CA LYS A 70 8.82 -0.05 -5.09
C LYS A 70 8.74 0.20 -6.58
N GLU A 71 7.67 0.84 -7.03
CA GLU A 71 7.48 1.26 -8.42
C GLU A 71 7.52 2.79 -8.49
N PHE A 72 8.54 3.31 -9.15
CA PHE A 72 8.77 4.73 -9.35
C PHE A 72 8.30 5.13 -10.74
N PHE A 73 7.40 6.11 -10.82
CA PHE A 73 6.84 6.62 -12.06
C PHE A 73 7.35 8.01 -12.37
N SER A 74 7.57 8.28 -13.66
CA SER A 74 7.77 9.64 -14.14
C SER A 74 7.38 9.78 -15.62
N ARG A 75 7.03 11.00 -16.02
CA ARG A 75 6.88 11.39 -17.44
C ARG A 75 8.17 12.02 -18.00
N GLY A 76 8.24 12.14 -19.32
CA GLY A 76 9.33 12.75 -20.06
C GLY A 76 8.98 12.96 -21.54
N LYS A 77 9.90 13.55 -22.32
CA LYS A 77 9.71 13.70 -23.79
C LYS A 77 9.91 12.38 -24.51
N THR A 78 10.74 11.50 -23.94
CA THR A 78 11.07 10.18 -24.49
C THR A 78 10.99 9.13 -23.39
N LYS A 79 10.82 7.85 -23.77
CA LYS A 79 10.81 6.72 -22.82
C LYS A 79 12.10 6.55 -22.03
N ALA A 80 13.23 6.93 -22.63
CA ALA A 80 14.54 6.87 -21.96
C ALA A 80 14.65 7.97 -20.91
N GLU A 81 14.26 9.20 -21.26
CA GLU A 81 14.23 10.33 -20.32
C GLU A 81 13.27 10.08 -19.15
N SER A 82 12.07 9.54 -19.40
CA SER A 82 11.12 9.22 -18.32
C SER A 82 11.65 8.14 -17.37
N LEU A 83 12.42 7.17 -17.88
CA LEU A 83 13.08 6.17 -17.04
C LEU A 83 14.17 6.78 -16.16
N GLU A 84 15.03 7.63 -16.72
CA GLU A 84 16.08 8.29 -15.94
C GLU A 84 15.48 9.20 -14.86
N ASN A 85 14.40 9.93 -15.17
CA ASN A 85 13.66 10.72 -14.18
C ASN A 85 13.09 9.83 -13.05
N ALA A 86 12.54 8.66 -13.38
CA ALA A 86 11.99 7.73 -12.39
C ALA A 86 13.08 7.13 -11.47
N LYS A 87 14.28 6.88 -11.98
CA LYS A 87 15.42 6.33 -11.21
C LYS A 87 15.97 7.29 -10.16
N VAL A 88 15.78 8.59 -10.35
CA VAL A 88 16.27 9.63 -9.42
C VAL A 88 15.42 9.68 -8.14
N LEU A 89 14.19 9.16 -8.18
CA LEU A 89 13.31 9.13 -7.03
C LEU A 89 13.82 8.16 -5.95
N GLY A 90 13.81 8.61 -4.70
CA GLY A 90 14.16 7.79 -3.54
C GLY A 90 12.97 7.53 -2.64
N TYR A 91 12.87 6.32 -2.07
CA TYR A 91 11.90 6.04 -1.01
C TYR A 91 12.51 5.06 0.00
N GLN A 92 12.69 5.53 1.24
CA GLN A 92 13.38 4.79 2.29
C GLN A 92 12.41 4.46 3.43
N VAL A 93 12.25 3.18 3.73
CA VAL A 93 11.45 2.71 4.86
C VAL A 93 12.35 2.51 6.07
N SER A 94 11.86 2.86 7.25
CA SER A 94 12.55 2.67 8.52
C SER A 94 12.05 1.40 9.21
N VAL A 95 12.96 0.51 9.58
CA VAL A 95 12.64 -0.77 10.25
C VAL A 95 13.35 -0.83 11.59
N LEU A 96 12.58 -1.00 12.66
CA LEU A 96 13.09 -1.16 14.02
C LEU A 96 12.40 -2.36 14.68
N ASP A 97 13.11 -3.49 14.75
CA ASP A 97 12.64 -4.79 15.26
C ASP A 97 11.41 -5.34 14.53
N SER A 98 10.21 -4.95 14.98
CA SER A 98 8.91 -5.32 14.40
C SER A 98 8.15 -4.10 13.87
N LEU A 99 8.64 -2.88 14.10
CA LEU A 99 8.06 -1.65 13.60
C LEU A 99 8.58 -1.35 12.20
N VAL A 100 7.66 -1.16 11.26
CA VAL A 100 7.95 -0.71 9.89
C VAL A 100 7.25 0.63 9.69
N SER A 101 8.05 1.68 9.52
CA SER A 101 7.58 3.05 9.40
C SER A 101 7.79 3.57 7.98
N PHE A 102 6.69 3.99 7.35
CA PHE A 102 6.65 4.50 5.98
C PHE A 102 6.63 6.03 5.99
N PRO A 103 7.57 6.71 5.30
CA PRO A 103 7.45 8.15 5.10
C PRO A 103 6.18 8.51 4.30
N PRO A 104 5.51 9.63 4.60
CA PRO A 104 4.33 10.09 3.88
C PRO A 104 4.62 10.48 2.43
N GLY A 105 5.87 10.87 2.12
CA GLY A 105 6.32 11.22 0.78
C GLY A 105 7.61 10.53 0.37
N PHE A 106 7.97 10.70 -0.90
CA PHE A 106 9.26 10.26 -1.45
C PHE A 106 10.29 11.40 -1.47
N ASP A 107 11.56 11.04 -1.48
CA ASP A 107 12.66 11.99 -1.62
C ASP A 107 12.78 12.44 -3.08
N TYR A 108 12.64 13.75 -3.29
CA TYR A 108 12.81 14.44 -4.57
C TYR A 108 13.95 15.45 -4.54
N SER A 109 14.83 15.44 -3.53
CA SER A 109 15.95 16.39 -3.40
C SER A 109 16.91 16.34 -4.59
N ALA A 110 17.05 15.18 -5.23
CA ALA A 110 17.85 14.98 -6.43
C ALA A 110 17.13 15.35 -7.75
N MET A 111 15.87 15.79 -7.67
CA MET A 111 15.05 16.13 -8.83
C MET A 111 15.17 17.61 -9.20
N ASP A 112 15.50 17.87 -10.47
CA ASP A 112 15.57 19.25 -10.98
C ASP A 112 14.20 19.82 -11.38
N VAL A 113 13.28 18.98 -11.86
CA VAL A 113 11.97 19.39 -12.41
C VAL A 113 10.89 18.36 -12.12
N PHE A 114 9.72 18.83 -11.70
CA PHE A 114 8.52 18.00 -11.55
C PHE A 114 8.01 17.48 -12.91
N ARG A 115 7.75 16.18 -12.98
CA ARG A 115 7.35 15.39 -14.16
C ARG A 115 6.25 14.39 -13.84
N ASP A 116 5.28 14.79 -13.01
CA ASP A 116 4.14 13.95 -12.62
C ASP A 116 4.63 12.67 -11.91
N GLN A 117 5.58 12.82 -10.98
CA GLN A 117 6.21 11.68 -10.32
C GLN A 117 5.30 11.06 -9.27
N LYS A 118 5.34 9.73 -9.18
CA LYS A 118 4.55 8.93 -8.24
C LYS A 118 5.37 7.75 -7.73
N VAL A 119 5.09 7.34 -6.50
CA VAL A 119 5.68 6.12 -5.91
C VAL A 119 4.58 5.19 -5.46
N ASN A 120 4.56 3.98 -6.03
CA ASN A 120 3.70 2.90 -5.60
C ASN A 120 4.51 1.88 -4.83
N LEU A 121 4.03 1.53 -3.66
CA LEU A 121 4.62 0.55 -2.76
C LEU A 121 3.70 -0.66 -2.70
N ILE A 122 4.28 -1.84 -2.85
CA ILE A 122 3.57 -3.12 -2.71
C ILE A 122 4.30 -3.92 -1.63
N LEU A 123 3.71 -3.94 -0.43
CA LEU A 123 4.20 -4.74 0.67
C LEU A 123 3.58 -6.14 0.58
N LYS A 124 4.40 -7.14 0.29
CA LYS A 124 4.01 -8.55 0.27
C LYS A 124 4.24 -9.16 1.65
N VAL A 125 3.18 -9.63 2.27
CA VAL A 125 3.19 -10.25 3.59
C VAL A 125 2.88 -11.75 3.44
N PRO A 126 3.72 -12.65 3.99
CA PRO A 126 3.45 -14.08 3.99
C PRO A 126 2.07 -14.42 4.57
N TYR A 127 1.42 -15.43 3.99
CA TYR A 127 0.16 -15.94 4.55
C TYR A 127 0.32 -16.38 6.01
N GLU A 128 -0.75 -16.21 6.78
CA GLU A 128 -0.86 -16.54 8.20
C GLU A 128 0.14 -15.80 9.11
N LYS A 129 0.90 -14.84 8.57
CA LYS A 129 1.78 -13.97 9.35
C LYS A 129 0.96 -12.81 9.94
N PRO A 130 0.84 -12.70 11.27
CA PRO A 130 0.07 -11.63 11.88
C PRO A 130 0.81 -10.29 11.79
N PHE A 131 0.06 -9.22 11.59
CA PHE A 131 0.54 -7.85 11.63
C PHE A 131 -0.53 -6.89 12.15
N LEU A 132 -0.09 -5.72 12.58
CA LEU A 132 -0.90 -4.61 13.03
C LEU A 132 -0.77 -3.47 12.02
N MET A 133 -1.85 -2.73 11.85
CA MET A 133 -1.87 -1.50 11.06
C MET A 133 -2.23 -0.34 11.96
N ASP A 134 -1.33 0.63 12.05
CA ASP A 134 -1.66 1.92 12.64
C ASP A 134 -2.66 2.68 11.76
N ARG A 135 -3.48 3.53 12.38
CA ARG A 135 -4.50 4.30 11.66
C ARG A 135 -3.89 5.32 10.69
N SER A 136 -2.69 5.84 10.98
CA SER A 136 -1.96 6.77 10.11
C SER A 136 -1.69 6.20 8.71
N LEU A 137 -1.57 4.88 8.57
CA LEU A 137 -1.37 4.26 7.26
C LEU A 137 -2.50 4.53 6.28
N LEU A 138 -3.72 4.81 6.75
CA LEU A 138 -4.88 5.05 5.89
C LEU A 138 -4.64 6.20 4.89
N ASP A 139 -3.74 7.13 5.22
CA ASP A 139 -3.42 8.27 4.37
C ASP A 139 -2.80 7.83 3.04
N ILE A 140 -1.95 6.80 3.06
CA ILE A 140 -1.29 6.25 1.84
C ILE A 140 -1.84 4.87 1.43
N LEU A 141 -2.56 4.17 2.29
CA LEU A 141 -3.04 2.81 2.04
C LEU A 141 -4.14 2.80 0.98
N ARG A 142 -3.96 2.03 -0.09
CA ARG A 142 -4.88 1.87 -1.22
C ARG A 142 -5.07 0.39 -1.51
N ASN A 143 -6.24 0.05 -2.06
CA ASN A 143 -6.57 -1.29 -2.60
C ASN A 143 -6.31 -2.48 -1.65
N THR A 144 -6.33 -2.24 -0.33
CA THR A 144 -6.05 -3.24 0.70
C THR A 144 -7.29 -3.48 1.58
N ILE A 145 -7.83 -2.44 2.22
CA ILE A 145 -8.92 -2.58 3.21
C ILE A 145 -10.26 -2.87 2.53
N TYR A 146 -10.76 -1.93 1.72
CA TYR A 146 -12.09 -2.01 1.11
C TYR A 146 -12.28 -3.20 0.17
N ARG A 147 -11.24 -3.54 -0.61
CA ARG A 147 -11.26 -4.70 -1.50
C ARG A 147 -11.46 -6.02 -0.75
N ASN A 148 -11.10 -6.06 0.53
CA ASN A 148 -11.29 -7.22 1.39
C ASN A 148 -12.56 -7.10 2.26
N GLY A 149 -13.47 -6.17 1.98
CA GLY A 149 -14.75 -6.04 2.70
C GLY A 149 -14.67 -5.32 4.04
N TYR A 150 -13.53 -4.72 4.38
CA TYR A 150 -13.36 -3.94 5.60
C TYR A 150 -13.53 -2.44 5.34
N LYS A 151 -13.76 -1.67 6.40
CA LYS A 151 -13.88 -0.20 6.36
C LYS A 151 -12.70 0.43 7.10
N SER A 152 -12.37 1.68 6.78
CA SER A 152 -11.31 2.44 7.48
C SER A 152 -11.53 2.58 9.01
N ARG A 153 -12.74 2.36 9.51
CA ARG A 153 -13.04 2.29 10.95
C ARG A 153 -12.58 1.00 11.64
N ASP A 154 -12.30 -0.03 10.86
CA ASP A 154 -11.87 -1.34 11.33
C ASP A 154 -10.34 -1.38 11.49
N VAL A 155 -9.60 -0.49 10.81
CA VAL A 155 -8.18 -0.27 11.05
C VAL A 155 -8.00 0.46 12.39
N ARG A 156 -7.57 -0.30 13.38
CA ARG A 156 -7.34 0.13 14.78
C ARG A 156 -6.04 -0.50 15.25
N GLU A 157 -5.32 0.20 16.12
CA GLU A 157 -4.02 -0.22 16.68
C GLU A 157 -4.05 -1.60 17.36
N LYS A 158 -5.20 -2.03 17.88
CA LYS A 158 -5.37 -3.32 18.58
C LYS A 158 -5.81 -4.46 17.65
N ASN A 159 -6.22 -4.14 16.42
CA ASN A 159 -6.74 -5.15 15.52
C ASN A 159 -5.60 -5.87 14.81
N ILE A 160 -5.56 -7.19 14.97
CA ILE A 160 -4.55 -8.06 14.36
C ILE A 160 -5.09 -8.57 13.04
N TRP A 161 -4.26 -8.43 12.02
CA TRP A 161 -4.55 -8.80 10.65
C TRP A 161 -3.62 -9.92 10.20
N ALA A 162 -4.09 -10.74 9.28
CA ALA A 162 -3.25 -11.69 8.54
C ALA A 162 -3.82 -11.86 7.13
N PHE A 163 -3.00 -12.31 6.20
CA PHE A 163 -3.47 -12.75 4.89
C PHE A 163 -3.65 -14.27 4.88
N ASN A 164 -4.68 -14.73 4.19
CA ASN A 164 -4.77 -16.10 3.70
C ASN A 164 -4.86 -16.08 2.16
N GLU A 165 -5.07 -17.23 1.54
CA GLU A 165 -5.18 -17.34 0.07
C GLU A 165 -6.38 -16.58 -0.52
N ALA A 166 -7.42 -16.32 0.28
CA ALA A 166 -8.61 -15.57 -0.15
C ALA A 166 -8.46 -14.05 0.01
N GLY A 167 -7.61 -13.59 0.94
CA GLY A 167 -7.34 -12.17 1.14
C GLY A 167 -6.98 -11.80 2.56
N LEU A 168 -7.24 -10.53 2.89
CA LEU A 168 -6.99 -9.96 4.21
C LEU A 168 -8.07 -10.44 5.19
N VAL A 169 -7.65 -10.87 6.38
CA VAL A 169 -8.53 -11.29 7.47
C VAL A 169 -8.20 -10.52 8.73
N CYS A 170 -9.23 -9.97 9.37
CA CYS A 170 -9.09 -9.42 10.71
C CYS A 170 -9.32 -10.53 11.74
N LEU A 171 -8.26 -10.90 12.46
CA LEU A 171 -8.28 -12.01 13.42
C LEU A 171 -9.00 -11.66 14.72
N THR A 172 -9.02 -10.37 15.08
CA THR A 172 -9.60 -9.87 16.33
C THR A 172 -10.87 -9.04 16.14
N CYS A 173 -11.28 -8.76 14.90
CA CYS A 173 -12.54 -8.07 14.64
C CYS A 173 -13.71 -8.97 15.04
N GLY A 174 -14.58 -8.49 15.95
CA GLY A 174 -15.77 -9.21 16.39
C GLY A 174 -15.61 -10.03 17.68
N SER A 175 -14.66 -9.72 18.57
CA SER A 175 -14.66 -10.26 19.94
C SER A 175 -15.71 -9.63 20.86
N THR A 176 -16.53 -8.70 20.35
CA THR A 176 -17.84 -8.38 20.91
C THR A 176 -18.87 -9.03 20.01
N THR A 177 -19.60 -10.01 20.54
CA THR A 177 -20.84 -10.54 19.98
C THR A 177 -21.67 -9.40 19.40
N ASP A 178 -21.74 -9.31 18.09
CA ASP A 178 -22.84 -8.70 17.37
C ASP A 178 -22.78 -9.19 15.93
N GLU A 179 -23.65 -10.16 15.70
CA GLU A 179 -24.20 -10.52 14.41
C GLU A 179 -24.78 -9.24 13.78
N THR A 180 -24.06 -8.65 12.85
CA THR A 180 -24.68 -7.82 11.81
C THR A 180 -23.78 -7.84 10.60
N GLU A 181 -23.92 -8.93 9.84
CA GLU A 181 -23.65 -8.93 8.41
C GLU A 181 -24.41 -7.75 7.78
N ASN A 182 -23.68 -6.68 7.50
CA ASN A 182 -24.04 -5.80 6.42
C ASN A 182 -23.12 -6.21 5.27
N GLN A 183 -23.51 -7.29 4.58
CA GLN A 183 -22.96 -7.61 3.28
C GLN A 183 -23.39 -6.48 2.33
N ASP A 184 -22.42 -5.76 1.79
CA ASP A 184 -22.63 -4.80 0.70
C ASP A 184 -22.65 -5.63 -0.60
N PRO A 185 -23.80 -5.84 -1.26
CA PRO A 185 -23.88 -6.75 -2.39
C PRO A 185 -23.50 -5.98 -3.65
N ASN A 186 -22.21 -5.86 -3.93
CA ASN A 186 -21.71 -5.39 -5.23
C ASN A 186 -20.33 -5.97 -5.55
N GLU A 187 -20.22 -7.30 -5.54
CA GLU A 187 -19.26 -8.03 -6.39
C GLU A 187 -19.96 -9.30 -6.89
N ASP A 188 -19.87 -9.58 -8.19
CA ASP A 188 -20.39 -10.78 -8.86
C ASP A 188 -19.52 -12.00 -8.45
N GLN A 189 -19.63 -12.40 -7.18
CA GLN A 189 -18.93 -13.55 -6.60
C GLN A 189 -19.89 -14.73 -6.52
N THR A 190 -19.41 -15.92 -6.85
CA THR A 190 -20.22 -17.13 -6.76
C THR A 190 -20.44 -17.56 -5.32
N GLU A 191 -21.57 -18.21 -5.01
CA GLU A 191 -21.87 -18.74 -3.67
C GLU A 191 -20.76 -19.68 -3.16
N GLU A 192 -20.13 -20.45 -4.05
CA GLU A 192 -19.01 -21.34 -3.71
C GLU A 192 -17.76 -20.57 -3.25
N GLU A 193 -17.42 -19.45 -3.90
CA GLU A 193 -16.29 -18.59 -3.52
C GLU A 193 -16.50 -17.95 -2.14
N GLN A 194 -17.73 -17.51 -1.85
CA GLN A 194 -18.09 -16.94 -0.55
C GLN A 194 -17.92 -17.97 0.57
N ILE A 195 -18.48 -19.18 0.40
CA ILE A 195 -18.36 -20.28 1.36
C ILE A 195 -16.89 -20.65 1.61
N ASN A 196 -16.08 -20.71 0.55
CA ASN A 196 -14.66 -21.04 0.67
C ASN A 196 -13.89 -19.96 1.44
N ARG A 197 -14.17 -18.68 1.18
CA ARG A 197 -13.56 -17.56 1.89
C ARG A 197 -13.91 -17.57 3.38
N GLU A 198 -15.18 -17.73 3.74
CA GLU A 198 -15.62 -17.82 5.14
C GLU A 198 -14.93 -18.97 5.88
N LYS A 199 -14.81 -20.12 5.21
CA LYS A 199 -14.10 -21.28 5.77
C LYS A 199 -12.62 -20.98 6.00
N LEU A 200 -11.94 -20.35 5.05
CA LEU A 200 -10.54 -19.93 5.20
C LEU A 200 -10.37 -18.92 6.34
N ASP A 201 -11.26 -17.94 6.45
CA ASP A 201 -11.23 -16.92 7.50
C ASP A 201 -11.44 -17.54 8.90
N SER A 202 -12.36 -18.50 9.02
CA SER A 202 -12.58 -19.24 10.27
C SER A 202 -11.35 -20.07 10.67
N LEU A 203 -10.67 -20.68 9.69
CA LEU A 203 -9.46 -21.47 9.90
C LEU A 203 -8.30 -20.59 10.35
N SER A 204 -8.06 -19.45 9.70
CA SER A 204 -6.99 -18.52 10.08
C SER A 204 -7.20 -17.99 11.51
N ARG A 205 -8.45 -17.67 11.91
CA ARG A 205 -8.78 -17.29 13.29
C ARG A 205 -8.51 -18.41 14.29
N ALA A 206 -8.84 -19.66 13.95
CA ALA A 206 -8.59 -20.82 14.82
C ALA A 206 -7.08 -21.09 15.00
N LYS A 207 -6.31 -21.06 13.90
CA LYS A 207 -4.84 -21.18 13.93
C LYS A 207 -4.21 -20.10 14.80
N PHE A 208 -4.69 -18.86 14.68
CA PHE A 208 -4.19 -17.76 15.48
C PHE A 208 -4.41 -17.98 16.98
N ARG A 209 -5.61 -18.44 17.39
CA ARG A 209 -5.90 -18.76 18.81
C ARG A 209 -4.99 -19.86 19.34
N GLN A 210 -4.82 -20.95 18.58
CA GLN A 210 -3.91 -22.04 18.96
C GLN A 210 -2.46 -21.55 19.14
N ARG A 211 -2.01 -20.61 18.30
CA ARG A 211 -0.68 -20.01 18.42
C ARG A 211 -0.53 -19.18 19.71
N LEU A 212 -1.55 -18.41 20.07
CA LEU A 212 -1.56 -17.65 21.33
C LEU A 212 -1.46 -18.60 22.53
N ASP A 213 -2.26 -19.67 22.54
CA ASP A 213 -2.26 -20.67 23.62
C ASP A 213 -0.91 -21.42 23.75
N SER A 214 -0.10 -21.46 22.68
CA SER A 214 1.23 -22.11 22.69
C SER A 214 2.36 -21.25 23.26
N ILE A 215 2.10 -19.95 23.45
CA ILE A 215 3.08 -18.97 23.96
C ILE A 215 2.90 -18.73 25.47
N GLU A 216 1.74 -19.06 26.04
CA GLU A 216 1.46 -19.11 27.49
C GLU A 216 1.96 -20.41 28.14
#